data_AF-A0A8X6I747-F1
#
_entry.id   AF-A0A8X6I747-F1
#
_cell.length_a   1.000
_cell.length_b   1.000
_cell.length_c   1.000
_cell.angle_alpha   90.00
_cell.angle_beta   90.00
_cell.angle_gamma   90.00
#
_symmetry.space_group_name_H-M   'P 1'
#
loop_
_entity.id
_entity.type
_entity.pdbx_description
1 polymer ?
#
loop_
_entity_poly.entity_id
_entity_poly.type
_entity_poly.pdbx_seq_one_letter_code
_entity_poly.pdbx_strand_id
1 'polypeptide(L)'
;MAYAKLGLPTWFLFHKTWLCHRTCRKKGKPNFGDDDCNAKIDIFIKKPDPVYIRHDEYLKYKPPLPCVIEISGRHSHDVEKIDESLLGGMTEEVKEQFFKYFDSGLSVIHARRKHDFLLKLKSTSFKTSKLRFNPTLRQAQHLYNHWQRTKHSVAATLKEADGIATFYNNYYI
;
A
#
# COMPACT_ATOMS: atom_id res chain seq x y z
N MET A 1 -10.90 24.69 -32.11
CA MET A 1 -10.52 23.43 -32.77
C MET A 1 -9.16 22.98 -32.25
N ALA A 2 -9.10 21.95 -31.40
CA ALA A 2 -7.84 21.58 -30.73
C ALA A 2 -7.65 20.06 -30.49
N TYR A 3 -8.23 19.19 -31.34
CA TYR A 3 -8.11 17.74 -31.18
C TYR A 3 -6.96 17.10 -31.98
N ALA A 4 -6.33 17.85 -32.90
CA ALA A 4 -5.30 17.32 -33.80
C ALA A 4 -3.90 17.17 -33.14
N LYS A 5 -3.69 17.66 -31.91
CA LYS A 5 -2.36 17.69 -31.28
C LYS A 5 -1.96 16.45 -30.47
N LEU A 6 -2.85 15.48 -30.27
CA LEU A 6 -2.59 14.35 -29.37
C LEU A 6 -2.34 13.00 -30.06
N GLY A 7 -2.40 12.91 -31.40
CA GLY A 7 -2.17 11.66 -32.12
C GLY A 7 -3.11 10.51 -31.73
N LEU A 8 -4.19 10.82 -31.00
CA LEU A 8 -5.20 9.85 -30.60
C LEU A 8 -6.04 9.50 -31.82
N PRO A 9 -6.40 8.21 -32.01
CA PRO A 9 -7.29 7.85 -33.09
C PRO A 9 -8.63 8.56 -32.86
N THR A 10 -9.25 9.01 -33.96
CA THR A 10 -10.29 10.06 -34.05
C THR A 10 -11.60 9.81 -33.28
N TRP A 11 -11.73 8.67 -32.58
CA TRP A 11 -12.93 8.18 -31.90
C TRP A 11 -12.94 8.39 -30.38
N PHE A 12 -11.82 8.80 -29.76
CA PHE A 12 -11.74 9.11 -28.33
C PHE A 12 -11.58 10.60 -28.06
N LEU A 13 -12.34 11.13 -27.08
CA LEU A 13 -12.19 12.49 -26.56
C LEU A 13 -11.05 12.61 -25.55
N PHE A 14 -10.79 11.53 -24.81
CA PHE A 14 -9.78 11.49 -23.78
C PHE A 14 -9.23 10.07 -23.64
N HIS A 15 -7.92 9.98 -23.44
CA HIS A 15 -7.25 8.75 -23.12
C HIS A 15 -6.19 9.04 -22.07
N LYS A 16 -6.19 8.28 -20.97
CA LYS A 16 -5.13 8.34 -19.96
C LYS A 16 -4.83 6.98 -19.37
N THR A 17 -3.55 6.64 -19.42
CA THR A 17 -2.98 5.44 -18.82
C THR A 17 -2.35 5.76 -17.46
N TRP A 18 -2.64 4.91 -16.48
CA TRP A 18 -1.93 4.84 -15.20
C TRP A 18 -1.16 3.54 -15.15
N LEU A 19 0.15 3.62 -14.89
CA LEU A 19 1.00 2.46 -14.75
C LEU A 19 1.23 2.15 -13.28
N CYS A 20 1.43 0.87 -12.96
CA CYS A 20 1.91 0.50 -11.64
C CYS A 20 3.29 1.09 -11.42
N HIS A 21 3.48 1.66 -10.23
CA HIS A 21 4.76 2.19 -9.78
C HIS A 21 5.11 1.49 -8.47
N ARG A 22 6.32 0.93 -8.38
CA ARG A 22 6.76 0.18 -7.18
C ARG A 22 6.80 1.04 -5.92
N THR A 23 6.73 2.37 -6.00
CA THR A 23 6.68 3.20 -4.78
C THR A 23 5.42 4.07 -4.73
N CYS A 24 4.70 4.00 -3.60
CA CYS A 24 3.48 4.78 -3.34
C CYS A 24 3.70 6.31 -3.22
N ARG A 25 4.95 6.80 -3.25
CA ARG A 25 5.30 8.20 -2.93
C ARG A 25 6.06 8.96 -4.01
N LYS A 26 6.55 8.34 -5.07
CA LYS A 26 7.12 9.08 -6.21
C LYS A 26 6.09 9.13 -7.33
N LYS A 27 5.26 10.18 -7.35
CA LYS A 27 4.40 10.54 -8.49
C LYS A 27 5.21 11.20 -9.62
N GLY A 28 6.42 10.70 -9.87
CA GLY A 28 7.31 11.19 -10.92
C GLY A 28 7.00 10.49 -12.26
N LYS A 29 7.58 11.00 -13.35
CA LYS A 29 7.58 10.25 -14.62
C LYS A 29 8.25 8.89 -14.35
N PRO A 30 7.68 7.77 -14.83
CA PRO A 30 8.34 6.48 -14.71
C PRO A 30 9.71 6.61 -15.40
N ASN A 31 10.78 6.34 -14.66
CA ASN A 31 12.08 6.15 -15.29
C ASN A 31 11.98 4.83 -16.06
N PHE A 32 12.07 4.90 -17.40
CA PHE A 32 12.01 3.76 -18.32
C PHE A 32 13.26 2.86 -18.18
N GLY A 33 13.49 2.28 -17.00
CA GLY A 33 14.71 1.53 -16.72
C GLY A 33 14.56 0.28 -15.85
N ASP A 34 13.61 0.21 -14.92
CA ASP A 34 13.60 -0.87 -13.90
C ASP A 34 12.22 -1.50 -13.60
N ASP A 35 11.15 -1.07 -14.30
CA ASP A 35 9.76 -1.37 -13.93
C ASP A 35 8.97 -2.03 -15.08
N ASP A 36 9.30 -3.28 -15.42
CA ASP A 36 8.49 -4.14 -16.30
C ASP A 36 7.27 -4.71 -15.56
N CYS A 37 6.45 -3.82 -14.98
CA CYS A 37 5.17 -4.18 -14.41
C CYS A 37 4.06 -3.94 -15.43
N ASN A 38 3.42 -5.02 -15.89
CA ASN A 38 2.31 -4.97 -16.84
C ASN A 38 0.98 -4.51 -16.22
N ALA A 39 0.99 -4.20 -14.91
CA ALA A 39 -0.20 -3.70 -14.25
C ALA A 39 -0.45 -2.24 -14.63
N LYS A 40 -1.62 -1.97 -15.18
CA LYS A 40 -2.02 -0.66 -15.67
C LYS A 40 -3.53 -0.47 -15.63
N ILE A 41 -3.95 0.79 -15.62
CA ILE A 41 -5.34 1.21 -15.76
C ILE A 41 -5.40 2.18 -16.94
N ASP A 42 -6.08 1.77 -18.00
CA ASP A 42 -6.36 2.62 -19.16
C ASP A 42 -7.78 3.17 -19.05
N ILE A 43 -7.91 4.50 -19.13
CA ILE A 43 -9.20 5.18 -19.11
C ILE A 43 -9.42 5.84 -20.46
N PHE A 44 -10.48 5.43 -21.15
CA PHE A 44 -10.90 5.94 -22.43
C PHE A 44 -12.26 6.62 -22.31
N ILE A 45 -12.39 7.84 -22.82
CA ILE A 45 -13.70 8.49 -22.99
C ILE A 45 -13.98 8.56 -24.48
N LYS A 46 -14.96 7.79 -24.94
CA LYS A 46 -15.39 7.76 -26.34
C LYS A 46 -16.16 9.03 -26.69
N LYS A 47 -16.01 9.48 -27.93
CA LYS A 47 -16.88 10.51 -28.48
C LYS A 47 -18.24 9.88 -28.84
N PRO A 48 -19.37 10.43 -28.36
CA PRO A 48 -20.68 9.98 -28.82
C PRO A 48 -20.88 10.47 -30.26
N ASP A 49 -20.62 9.59 -31.21
CA ASP A 49 -20.83 9.84 -32.63
C ASP A 49 -22.01 8.96 -33.11
N PRO A 50 -22.95 9.51 -33.91
CA PRO A 50 -24.14 8.78 -34.36
C PRO A 50 -23.87 7.40 -34.98
N VAL A 51 -22.73 7.21 -35.64
CA VAL A 51 -22.33 5.91 -36.20
C VAL A 51 -22.00 4.93 -35.08
N TYR A 52 -21.20 5.35 -34.10
CA TYR A 52 -20.75 4.50 -32.99
C TYR A 52 -21.86 4.20 -31.99
N ILE A 53 -22.78 5.12 -31.76
CA ILE A 53 -23.96 4.91 -30.89
C ILE A 53 -24.80 3.73 -31.39
N ARG A 54 -24.85 3.47 -32.69
CA ARG A 54 -25.58 2.32 -33.25
C ARG A 54 -24.93 0.98 -32.87
N HIS A 55 -23.60 0.95 -32.76
CA HIS A 55 -22.81 -0.25 -32.54
C HIS A 55 -22.42 -0.49 -31.07
N ASP A 56 -22.37 0.56 -30.25
CA ASP A 56 -21.98 0.48 -28.84
C ASP A 56 -23.23 0.53 -27.94
N GLU A 57 -23.51 -0.58 -27.24
CA GLU A 57 -24.65 -0.70 -26.31
C GLU A 57 -24.54 0.28 -25.14
N TYR A 58 -23.33 0.56 -24.65
CA TYR A 58 -23.10 1.42 -23.49
C TYR A 58 -23.42 2.89 -23.77
N LEU A 59 -23.35 3.30 -25.05
CA LEU A 59 -23.75 4.64 -25.49
C LEU A 59 -25.26 4.81 -25.64
N LYS A 60 -26.05 3.72 -25.59
CA LYS A 60 -27.52 3.76 -25.72
C LYS A 60 -28.25 3.96 -24.39
N TYR A 61 -27.55 3.82 -23.27
CA TYR A 61 -28.12 4.05 -21.93
C TYR A 61 -28.53 5.51 -21.73
N LYS A 62 -29.42 5.74 -20.75
CA LYS A 62 -29.83 7.07 -20.28
C LYS A 62 -29.45 7.22 -18.80
N PRO A 63 -28.40 7.98 -18.44
CA PRO A 63 -27.48 8.70 -19.32
C PRO A 63 -26.50 7.76 -20.07
N PRO A 64 -25.91 8.19 -21.20
CA PRO A 64 -24.95 7.37 -21.94
C PRO A 64 -23.68 7.14 -21.10
N LEU A 65 -23.05 5.97 -21.28
CA LEU A 65 -21.83 5.56 -20.58
C LEU A 65 -20.65 5.51 -21.56
N PRO A 66 -20.05 6.66 -21.92
CA PRO A 66 -18.96 6.72 -22.91
C PRO A 66 -17.59 6.34 -22.36
N CYS A 67 -17.49 6.08 -21.05
CA CYS A 67 -16.22 5.79 -20.39
C CYS A 67 -15.96 4.27 -20.39
N VAL A 68 -14.79 3.88 -20.88
CA VAL A 68 -14.28 2.50 -20.77
C VAL A 68 -13.04 2.55 -19.88
N ILE A 69 -13.04 1.71 -18.85
CA ILE A 69 -11.90 1.53 -17.95
C ILE A 69 -11.40 0.12 -18.15
N GLU A 70 -10.18 -0.02 -18.64
CA GLU A 70 -9.50 -1.30 -18.79
C GLU A 70 -8.46 -1.45 -17.67
N ILE A 71 -8.56 -2.54 -16.92
CA ILE A 71 -7.68 -2.81 -15.78
C ILE A 71 -6.88 -4.08 -16.08
N SER A 72 -5.56 -3.94 -16.22
CA SER A 72 -4.61 -5.04 -16.19
C SER A 72 -4.07 -5.17 -14.77
N GLY A 73 -4.52 -6.18 -14.03
CA GLY A 73 -4.15 -6.39 -12.62
C GLY A 73 -2.91 -7.27 -12.39
N ARG A 74 -2.20 -7.67 -13.46
CA ARG A 74 -1.07 -8.60 -13.34
C ARG A 74 0.21 -7.86 -12.95
N HIS A 75 0.54 -7.92 -11.66
CA HIS A 75 1.80 -7.40 -11.14
C HIS A 75 2.94 -8.42 -11.30
N SER A 76 4.12 -7.95 -11.71
CA SER A 76 5.37 -8.74 -11.74
C SER A 76 6.18 -8.62 -10.44
N HIS A 77 5.63 -7.93 -9.44
CA HIS A 77 6.24 -7.72 -8.15
C HIS A 77 5.19 -7.80 -7.05
N ASP A 78 5.63 -8.12 -5.84
CA ASP A 78 4.76 -8.08 -4.67
C ASP A 78 4.37 -6.62 -4.39
N VAL A 79 3.06 -6.37 -4.29
CA VAL A 79 2.53 -5.03 -3.98
C VAL A 79 2.87 -4.64 -2.52
N GLU A 80 3.18 -5.63 -1.68
CA GLU A 80 3.48 -5.45 -0.25
C GLU A 80 4.99 -5.45 0.10
N LYS A 81 5.88 -6.02 -0.74
CA LYS A 81 7.32 -6.21 -0.38
C LYS A 81 8.12 -4.93 -0.19
N ILE A 82 7.66 -3.80 -0.69
CA ILE A 82 8.38 -2.52 -0.53
C ILE A 82 8.61 -2.25 0.95
N ASP A 83 7.71 -2.72 1.80
CA ASP A 83 7.75 -2.52 3.23
C ASP A 83 8.81 -3.38 3.96
N GLU A 84 9.19 -4.56 3.45
CA GLU A 84 10.25 -5.38 4.04
C GLU A 84 11.64 -4.74 3.82
N SER A 85 11.88 -4.20 2.63
CA SER A 85 13.10 -3.45 2.34
C SER A 85 13.26 -2.21 3.23
N LEU A 86 12.16 -1.63 3.73
CA LEU A 86 12.22 -0.51 4.67
C LEU A 86 12.83 -0.92 6.00
N LEU A 87 12.62 -2.17 6.43
CA LEU A 87 13.25 -2.69 7.65
C LEU A 87 14.73 -3.04 7.44
N GLY A 88 15.22 -3.01 6.19
CA GLY A 88 16.62 -3.20 5.86
C GLY A 88 17.52 -2.26 6.65
N GLY A 89 18.40 -2.83 7.48
CA GLY A 89 19.36 -2.10 8.32
C GLY A 89 18.93 -1.87 9.76
N MET A 90 17.72 -2.28 10.17
CA MET A 90 17.31 -2.29 11.58
C MET A 90 17.68 -3.63 12.23
N THR A 91 18.26 -3.59 13.42
CA THR A 91 18.54 -4.80 14.19
C THR A 91 17.28 -5.36 14.84
N GLU A 92 17.23 -6.67 15.10
CA GLU A 92 16.07 -7.31 15.73
C GLU A 92 15.79 -6.73 17.12
N GLU A 93 16.83 -6.34 17.88
CA GLU A 93 16.67 -5.76 19.21
C GLU A 93 15.89 -4.43 19.16
N VAL A 94 16.10 -3.61 18.13
CA VAL A 94 15.36 -2.36 17.95
C VAL A 94 13.90 -2.66 17.61
N LYS A 95 13.61 -3.68 16.80
CA LYS A 95 12.24 -4.07 16.47
C LYS A 95 11.48 -4.52 17.71
N GLU A 96 12.07 -5.41 18.50
CA GLU A 96 11.50 -5.89 19.76
C GLU A 96 11.26 -4.73 20.75
N GLN A 97 12.20 -3.80 20.83
CA GLN A 97 12.06 -2.64 21.70
C GLN A 97 10.90 -1.75 21.28
N PHE A 98 10.68 -1.57 19.98
CA PHE A 98 9.51 -0.86 19.46
C PHE A 98 8.19 -1.59 19.74
N PHE A 99 8.16 -2.92 19.61
CA PHE A 99 6.97 -3.70 19.99
C PHE A 99 6.62 -3.52 21.47
N LYS A 100 7.62 -3.52 22.36
CA LYS A 100 7.42 -3.19 23.79
C LYS A 100 6.85 -1.79 24.00
N TYR A 101 7.30 -0.79 23.22
CA TYR A 101 6.72 0.55 23.29
C TYR A 101 5.25 0.54 22.89
N PHE A 102 4.89 -0.17 21.83
CA PHE A 102 3.51 -0.27 21.37
C PHE A 102 2.63 -1.04 22.36
N ASP A 103 3.15 -2.10 22.99
CA ASP A 103 2.46 -2.83 24.06
C ASP A 103 2.18 -1.95 25.28
N SER A 104 3.08 -1.02 25.60
CA SER A 104 2.83 0.00 26.63
C SER A 104 1.92 1.15 26.16
N GLY A 105 1.30 1.04 24.99
CA GLY A 105 0.32 1.99 24.48
C GLY A 105 0.91 3.24 23.81
N LEU A 106 2.22 3.28 23.53
CA LEU A 106 2.79 4.43 22.83
C LEU A 106 2.39 4.44 21.35
N SER A 107 1.93 5.59 20.86
CA SER A 107 1.82 5.84 19.42
C SER A 107 3.20 5.83 18.74
N VAL A 108 3.24 5.64 17.42
CA VAL A 108 4.44 5.67 16.58
C VAL A 108 5.35 6.88 16.87
N ILE A 109 4.78 8.08 16.98
CA ILE A 109 5.55 9.31 17.23
C ILE A 109 6.20 9.29 18.61
N HIS A 110 5.42 8.93 19.64
CA HIS A 110 5.90 8.86 21.01
C HIS A 110 6.95 7.75 21.20
N ALA A 111 6.75 6.58 20.60
CA ALA A 111 7.72 5.49 20.59
C ALA A 111 9.05 5.93 19.98
N ARG A 112 9.01 6.59 18.82
CA ARG A 112 10.23 7.13 18.17
C ARG A 112 10.92 8.19 19.03
N ARG A 113 10.17 9.13 19.62
CA ARG A 113 10.71 10.17 20.51
C ARG A 113 11.38 9.57 21.75
N LYS A 114 10.73 8.58 22.38
CA LYS A 114 11.27 7.85 23.53
C LYS A 114 12.56 7.11 23.15
N HIS A 115 12.58 6.46 22.00
CA HIS A 115 13.77 5.77 21.51
C HIS A 115 14.93 6.72 21.23
N ASP A 116 14.66 7.84 20.55
CA ASP A 116 15.66 8.89 20.28
C ASP A 116 16.22 9.48 21.58
N PHE A 117 15.36 9.69 22.59
CA PHE A 117 15.79 10.14 23.91
C PHE A 117 16.68 9.11 24.62
N LEU A 118 16.30 7.84 24.62
CA LEU A 118 17.10 6.76 25.22
C LEU A 118 18.45 6.57 24.52
N LEU A 119 18.49 6.73 23.20
CA LEU A 119 19.74 6.70 22.45
C LEU A 119 20.67 7.85 22.86
N LYS A 120 20.14 9.07 22.99
CA LYS A 120 20.91 10.24 23.43
C LYS A 120 21.48 10.06 24.84
N LEU A 121 20.72 9.44 25.76
CA LEU A 121 21.18 9.14 27.11
C LEU A 121 22.29 8.08 27.14
N LYS A 122 22.22 7.08 26.26
CA LYS A 122 23.21 6.00 26.15
C LYS A 122 24.49 6.43 25.41
N SER A 123 24.41 7.45 24.57
CA SER A 123 25.53 7.87 23.73
C SER A 123 26.44 8.89 24.44
N THR A 124 27.39 8.43 25.25
CA THR A 124 28.63 9.17 25.53
C THR A 124 29.74 8.89 24.50
N SER A 125 29.60 7.85 23.66
CA SER A 125 30.70 7.38 22.79
C SER A 125 30.28 6.75 21.43
N PHE A 126 29.00 6.77 21.04
CA PHE A 126 28.57 6.12 19.79
C PHE A 126 28.58 7.07 18.57
N LYS A 127 29.67 7.01 17.80
CA LYS A 127 29.80 7.57 16.42
C LYS A 127 29.47 6.52 15.34
N THR A 128 28.49 5.64 15.57
CA THR A 128 28.03 4.70 14.54
C THR A 128 26.68 5.12 13.94
N SER A 129 26.48 4.79 12.68
CA SER A 129 25.47 5.37 11.78
C SER A 129 24.06 5.44 12.40
N LYS A 130 23.52 6.67 12.48
CA LYS A 130 22.21 7.01 13.06
C LYS A 130 21.05 6.12 12.57
N LEU A 131 21.13 5.56 11.36
CA LEU A 131 20.06 4.78 10.73
C LEU A 131 19.88 3.37 11.30
N ARG A 132 20.96 2.71 11.78
CA ARG A 132 20.86 1.34 12.32
C ARG A 132 20.15 1.29 13.67
N PHE A 133 20.29 2.38 14.43
CA PHE A 133 19.80 2.47 15.79
C PHE A 133 18.52 3.28 15.93
N ASN A 134 18.29 4.28 15.07
CA ASN A 134 17.11 5.14 15.14
C ASN A 134 16.23 4.97 13.90
N PRO A 135 15.09 4.25 14.02
CA PRO A 135 14.17 4.08 12.92
C PRO A 135 13.64 5.41 12.40
N THR A 136 13.57 5.53 11.08
CA THR A 136 12.80 6.59 10.43
C THR A 136 11.32 6.48 10.84
N LEU A 137 10.56 7.57 10.69
CA LEU A 137 9.12 7.53 10.98
C LEU A 137 8.40 6.44 10.18
N ARG A 138 8.85 6.23 8.94
CA ARG A 138 8.27 5.24 8.03
C ARG A 138 8.52 3.81 8.54
N GLN A 139 9.73 3.52 8.99
CA GLN A 139 10.07 2.25 9.60
C GLN A 139 9.29 2.00 10.89
N ALA A 140 9.19 3.01 11.75
CA ALA A 140 8.39 2.91 12.98
C ALA A 140 6.90 2.69 12.69
N GLN A 141 6.35 3.36 11.67
CA GLN A 141 4.97 3.13 11.23
C GLN A 141 4.77 1.71 10.69
N HIS A 142 5.74 1.22 9.91
CA HIS A 142 5.69 -0.14 9.39
C HIS A 142 5.68 -1.17 10.54
N LEU A 143 6.56 -1.00 11.54
CA LEU A 143 6.56 -1.85 12.74
C LEU A 143 5.24 -1.81 13.50
N TYR A 144 4.62 -0.63 13.61
CA TYR A 144 3.33 -0.49 14.27
C TYR A 144 2.23 -1.24 13.53
N ASN A 145 2.17 -1.11 12.21
CA ASN A 145 1.21 -1.85 11.39
C ASN A 145 1.43 -3.37 11.51
N HIS A 146 2.69 -3.81 11.49
CA HIS A 146 3.05 -5.21 11.71
C HIS A 146 2.58 -5.71 13.09
N TRP A 147 2.86 -4.95 14.16
CA TRP A 147 2.42 -5.24 15.52
C TRP A 147 0.90 -5.28 15.68
N GLN A 148 0.16 -4.40 14.99
CA GLN A 148 -1.30 -4.46 14.98
C GLN A 148 -1.80 -5.74 14.32
N ARG A 149 -1.24 -6.12 13.18
CA ARG A 149 -1.61 -7.35 12.47
C ARG A 149 -1.35 -8.58 13.34
N THR A 150 -0.22 -8.64 14.05
CA THR A 150 0.06 -9.77 14.96
C THR A 150 -0.90 -9.80 16.15
N LYS A 151 -1.23 -8.65 16.75
CA LYS A 151 -2.24 -8.59 17.83
C LYS A 151 -3.63 -9.04 17.38
N HIS A 152 -4.07 -8.59 16.20
CA HIS A 152 -5.37 -8.97 15.67
C HIS A 152 -5.43 -10.45 15.26
N SER A 153 -4.33 -10.99 14.73
CA SER A 153 -4.21 -12.43 14.43
C SER A 153 -4.30 -13.28 15.70
N VAL A 154 -3.56 -12.94 16.75
CA VAL A 154 -3.61 -13.64 18.05
C VAL A 154 -4.99 -13.49 18.71
N ALA A 155 -5.62 -12.32 18.61
CA ALA A 155 -6.98 -12.13 19.11
C ALA A 155 -8.02 -12.94 18.33
N ALA A 156 -7.80 -13.19 17.04
CA ALA A 156 -8.67 -14.04 16.23
C ALA A 156 -8.54 -15.51 16.61
N THR A 157 -7.31 -16.01 16.78
CA THR A 157 -7.08 -17.41 17.19
C THR A 157 -7.57 -17.71 18.61
N LEU A 158 -7.47 -16.74 19.53
CA LEU A 158 -8.03 -16.89 20.88
C LEU A 158 -9.56 -16.94 20.88
N LYS A 159 -10.23 -16.17 20.02
CA LYS A 159 -11.69 -16.24 19.85
C LYS A 159 -12.15 -17.57 19.27
N GLU A 160 -11.37 -18.16 18.36
CA GLU A 160 -11.63 -19.51 17.84
C GLU A 160 -11.43 -20.58 18.92
N ALA A 161 -10.40 -20.44 19.76
CA ALA A 161 -10.15 -21.34 20.89
C ALA A 161 -11.26 -21.25 21.98
N ASP A 162 -11.73 -20.04 22.30
CA ASP A 162 -12.84 -19.82 23.24
C ASP A 162 -14.18 -20.34 22.67
N GLY A 163 -14.37 -20.24 21.35
CA GLY A 163 -15.51 -20.83 20.64
C GLY A 163 -15.51 -22.37 20.66
N ILE A 164 -14.33 -22.99 20.64
CA ILE A 164 -14.20 -24.44 20.78
C ILE A 164 -14.39 -24.88 22.24
N ALA A 165 -13.87 -24.12 23.21
CA ALA A 165 -14.03 -24.40 24.63
C ALA A 165 -15.50 -24.32 25.11
N THR A 166 -16.27 -23.38 24.56
CA THR A 166 -17.72 -23.29 24.81
C THR A 166 -18.52 -24.42 24.13
N PHE A 167 -18.02 -24.99 23.04
CA PHE A 167 -18.64 -26.15 22.39
C PHE A 167 -18.48 -27.43 23.23
N TYR A 168 -17.32 -27.67 23.85
CA TYR A 168 -17.09 -28.87 24.66
C TYR A 168 -17.78 -28.85 26.04
N ASN A 169 -18.06 -27.69 26.62
CA ASN A 169 -18.80 -27.58 27.89
C ASN A 169 -20.32 -27.83 27.77
N ASN A 170 -20.88 -27.82 26.56
CA ASN A 170 -22.31 -28.05 26.32
C ASN A 170 -22.67 -29.52 26.00
N TYR A 171 -21.69 -30.43 26.01
CA TYR A 171 -21.91 -31.87 25.77
C TYR A 171 -21.61 -32.77 26.99
N TYR A 172 -21.35 -32.17 28.15
CA TYR A 172 -21.21 -32.88 29.43
C TYR A 172 -21.98 -32.16 30.55
N ILE A 173 -23.32 -32.10 30.44
CA ILE A 173 -24.26 -32.02 31.58
C ILE A 173 -25.46 -32.91 31.26
#